data_AF-A0A669C510-F1
#
_entry.id   AF-A0A669C510-F1
#
_cell.length_a   1.000
_cell.length_b   1.000
_cell.length_c   1.000
_cell.angle_alpha   90.00
_cell.angle_beta   90.00
_cell.angle_gamma   90.00
#
_symmetry.space_group_name_H-M   'P 1'
#
loop_
_entity.id
_entity.type
_entity.pdbx_description
1 polymer ?
#
loop_
_entity_poly.entity_id
_entity_poly.type
_entity_poly.pdbx_seq_one_letter_code
_entity_poly.pdbx_strand_id
1 'polypeptide(L)'
;MDLDIRLHLAKAKENKDCGALQSAYDLIKGAAVVGTGGRTPRIDPEWCVLCAEAGLQLGCLEISAACLKMYFEGNPPANQFLCRAYLCQGQLKSPPATGSVEDFEEAVMYFLKAIEISKQEPRFHFMVFNASVLYFQTVQPLLQPGRSLHLVPSLREVVQSLEEVADQDHSWRAELMMHLIKCLVDLKKVEDATSFAKVTEEFIKSHTPNLYPGLFTLLVNTTCCFHGSFWLLIHPVITKYILNNK
;
A
#
# COMPACT_ATOMS: atom_id res chain seq x y z
N MET A 1 -16.23 -28.88 8.11
CA MET A 1 -15.69 -27.65 8.72
C MET A 1 -15.01 -26.77 7.67
N ASP A 2 -13.84 -27.14 7.15
CA ASP A 2 -13.16 -26.33 6.11
C ASP A 2 -13.99 -26.11 4.84
N LEU A 3 -14.72 -27.13 4.38
CA LEU A 3 -15.62 -27.00 3.23
C LEU A 3 -16.76 -26.01 3.53
N ASP A 4 -17.32 -26.05 4.74
CA ASP A 4 -18.42 -25.18 5.15
C ASP A 4 -17.95 -23.73 5.25
N ILE A 5 -16.76 -23.50 5.82
CA ILE A 5 -16.12 -22.17 5.87
C ILE A 5 -15.90 -21.64 4.45
N ARG A 6 -15.38 -22.46 3.53
CA ARG A 6 -15.20 -22.08 2.11
C ARG A 6 -16.53 -21.68 1.47
N LEU A 7 -17.57 -22.48 1.65
CA LEU A 7 -18.90 -22.21 1.09
C LEU A 7 -19.49 -20.91 1.64
N HIS A 8 -19.39 -20.69 2.94
CA HIS A 8 -19.86 -19.46 3.57
C HIS A 8 -19.09 -18.23 3.10
N LEU A 9 -17.75 -18.30 3.00
CA LEU A 9 -16.93 -17.19 2.49
C LEU A 9 -17.18 -16.92 1.00
N ALA A 10 -17.37 -17.95 0.18
CA ALA A 10 -17.74 -17.80 -1.23
C ALA A 10 -19.10 -17.09 -1.36
N LYS A 11 -20.11 -17.56 -0.62
CA LYS A 11 -21.44 -16.94 -0.58
C LYS A 11 -21.38 -15.49 -0.10
N ALA A 12 -20.58 -15.20 0.93
CA ALA A 12 -20.39 -13.86 1.46
C ALA A 12 -19.81 -12.92 0.39
N LYS A 13 -18.79 -13.37 -0.35
CA LYS A 13 -18.14 -12.57 -1.41
C LYS A 13 -19.04 -12.37 -2.63
N GLU A 14 -19.68 -13.43 -3.12
CA GLU A 14 -20.51 -13.37 -4.33
C GLU A 14 -21.80 -12.57 -4.13
N ASN A 15 -22.48 -12.79 -3.00
CA ASN A 15 -23.80 -12.21 -2.74
C ASN A 15 -23.75 -11.00 -1.81
N LYS A 16 -22.56 -10.58 -1.38
CA LYS A 16 -22.38 -9.56 -0.33
C LYS A 16 -23.14 -9.89 0.96
N ASP A 17 -23.16 -11.16 1.33
CA ASP A 17 -23.97 -11.69 2.44
C ASP A 17 -23.20 -11.66 3.76
N CYS A 18 -23.49 -10.64 4.60
CA CYS A 18 -22.90 -10.50 5.93
C CYS A 18 -23.31 -11.63 6.90
N GLY A 19 -24.48 -12.26 6.70
CA GLY A 19 -24.91 -13.41 7.50
C GLY A 19 -24.09 -14.66 7.18
N ALA A 20 -23.75 -14.86 5.90
CA ALA A 20 -22.82 -15.90 5.50
C ALA A 20 -21.41 -15.66 6.08
N LEU A 21 -20.93 -14.42 6.08
CA LEU A 21 -19.67 -14.06 6.73
C LEU A 21 -19.69 -14.37 8.23
N GLN A 22 -20.75 -13.98 8.93
CA GLN A 22 -20.93 -14.27 10.36
C GLN A 22 -20.90 -15.79 10.62
N SER A 23 -21.57 -16.57 9.76
CA SER A 23 -21.57 -18.04 9.84
C SER A 23 -20.16 -18.62 9.69
N ALA A 24 -19.35 -18.11 8.76
CA ALA A 24 -17.96 -18.52 8.61
C ALA A 24 -17.13 -18.17 9.85
N TYR A 25 -17.29 -16.95 10.38
CA TYR A 25 -16.61 -16.50 11.59
C TYR A 25 -16.94 -17.35 12.80
N ASP A 26 -18.21 -17.69 13.02
CA ASP A 26 -18.64 -18.50 14.16
C ASP A 26 -18.05 -19.92 14.11
N LEU A 27 -17.91 -20.51 12.91
CA LEU A 27 -17.23 -21.78 12.72
C LEU A 27 -15.73 -21.70 13.06
N ILE A 28 -15.04 -20.64 12.60
CA ILE A 28 -13.63 -20.40 12.88
C ILE A 28 -13.41 -20.21 14.39
N LYS A 29 -14.21 -19.35 15.02
CA LYS A 29 -14.15 -19.06 16.46
C LYS A 29 -14.46 -20.29 17.29
N GLY A 30 -15.47 -21.06 16.91
CA GLY A 30 -15.88 -22.29 17.60
C GLY A 30 -14.74 -23.29 17.71
N ALA A 31 -13.96 -23.47 16.65
CA ALA A 31 -12.82 -24.39 16.69
C ALA A 31 -11.62 -23.85 17.49
N ALA A 32 -11.41 -22.53 17.51
CA ALA A 32 -10.37 -21.91 18.32
C ALA A 32 -10.59 -22.10 19.83
N VAL A 33 -11.85 -22.04 20.29
CA VAL A 33 -12.22 -22.24 21.70
C VAL A 33 -12.08 -23.72 22.11
N VAL A 34 -12.50 -24.65 21.24
CA VAL A 34 -12.50 -26.10 21.51
C VAL A 34 -11.07 -26.69 21.50
N GLY A 35 -10.11 -26.04 20.85
CA GLY A 35 -8.71 -26.50 20.74
C GLY A 35 -7.87 -26.46 22.03
N THR A 36 -8.40 -26.00 23.16
CA THR A 36 -7.70 -25.96 24.46
C THR A 36 -7.75 -27.27 25.24
N GLY A 37 -8.54 -28.25 24.79
CA GLY A 37 -8.70 -29.55 25.46
C GLY A 37 -8.74 -30.72 24.49
N GLY A 38 -7.56 -31.17 24.01
CA GLY A 38 -7.35 -32.50 23.43
C GLY A 38 -7.92 -32.79 22.02
N ARG A 39 -7.01 -33.16 21.09
CA ARG A 39 -7.23 -33.94 19.85
C ARG A 39 -8.48 -33.61 19.00
N THR A 40 -8.72 -32.35 18.69
CA THR A 40 -9.67 -31.93 17.62
C THR A 40 -8.93 -31.16 16.51
N PRO A 41 -9.47 -31.10 15.28
CA PRO A 41 -8.74 -30.59 14.12
C PRO A 41 -8.45 -29.11 14.31
N ARG A 42 -7.16 -28.78 14.36
CA ARG A 42 -6.70 -27.39 14.37
C ARG A 42 -7.11 -26.77 13.03
N ILE A 43 -8.11 -25.89 13.04
CA ILE A 43 -8.46 -25.11 11.85
C ILE A 43 -7.21 -24.38 11.38
N ASP A 44 -6.98 -24.38 10.08
CA ASP A 44 -5.88 -23.64 9.48
C ASP A 44 -5.99 -22.15 9.83
N PRO A 45 -4.98 -21.53 10.49
CA PRO A 45 -5.00 -20.10 10.80
C PRO A 45 -5.27 -19.20 9.58
N GLU A 46 -4.98 -19.68 8.38
CA GLU A 46 -5.28 -18.98 7.12
C GLU A 46 -6.76 -18.62 6.97
N TRP A 47 -7.67 -19.41 7.55
CA TRP A 47 -9.10 -19.12 7.54
C TRP A 47 -9.44 -17.80 8.24
N CYS A 48 -8.71 -17.44 9.31
CA CYS A 48 -8.86 -16.14 9.96
C CYS A 48 -8.54 -15.00 8.99
N VAL A 49 -7.47 -15.11 8.22
CA VAL A 49 -7.06 -14.06 7.26
C VAL A 49 -8.09 -13.93 6.14
N LEU A 50 -8.55 -15.05 5.57
CA LEU A 50 -9.56 -15.03 4.52
C LEU A 50 -10.91 -14.47 4.99
N CYS A 51 -11.30 -14.76 6.23
CA CYS A 51 -12.49 -14.18 6.86
C CYS A 51 -12.31 -12.69 7.13
N ALA A 52 -11.11 -12.25 7.54
CA ALA A 52 -10.83 -10.85 7.78
C ALA A 52 -10.89 -9.99 6.51
N GLU A 53 -10.35 -10.49 5.40
CA GLU A 53 -10.43 -9.83 4.11
C GLU A 53 -11.88 -9.70 3.63
N ALA A 54 -12.67 -10.77 3.76
CA ALA A 54 -14.09 -10.74 3.41
C ALA A 54 -14.85 -9.73 4.29
N GLY A 55 -14.56 -9.67 5.58
CA GLY A 55 -15.11 -8.66 6.49
C GLY A 55 -14.77 -7.24 6.08
N LEU A 56 -13.53 -6.98 5.65
CA LEU A 56 -13.14 -5.65 5.15
C LEU A 56 -13.90 -5.28 3.88
N GLN A 57 -14.05 -6.21 2.95
CA GLN A 57 -14.80 -5.99 1.70
C GLN A 57 -16.29 -5.71 1.93
N LEU A 58 -16.87 -6.29 2.99
CA LEU A 58 -18.28 -6.12 3.35
C LEU A 58 -18.52 -5.01 4.39
N GLY A 59 -17.46 -4.39 4.92
CA GLY A 59 -17.56 -3.37 5.97
C GLY A 59 -17.84 -3.92 7.37
N CYS A 60 -17.72 -5.23 7.59
CA CYS A 60 -17.87 -5.89 8.89
C CYS A 60 -16.55 -5.83 9.68
N LEU A 61 -16.17 -4.62 10.11
CA LEU A 61 -14.85 -4.34 10.68
C LEU A 61 -14.59 -5.11 11.99
N GLU A 62 -15.63 -5.37 12.77
CA GLU A 62 -15.54 -6.12 14.03
C GLU A 62 -15.12 -7.58 13.80
N ILE A 63 -15.69 -8.22 12.76
CA ILE A 63 -15.33 -9.59 12.37
C ILE A 63 -13.89 -9.63 11.90
N SER A 64 -13.49 -8.66 11.07
CA SER A 64 -12.11 -8.55 10.60
C SER A 64 -11.11 -8.38 11.74
N ALA A 65 -11.37 -7.46 12.67
CA ALA A 65 -10.52 -7.23 13.82
C ALA A 65 -10.40 -8.47 14.71
N ALA A 66 -11.51 -9.17 14.97
CA ALA A 66 -11.52 -10.38 15.77
C ALA A 66 -10.74 -11.53 15.09
N CYS A 67 -10.89 -11.70 13.78
CA CYS A 67 -10.14 -12.70 13.01
C CYS A 67 -8.64 -12.43 13.03
N LEU A 68 -8.22 -11.18 12.80
CA LEU A 68 -6.81 -10.81 12.83
C LEU A 68 -6.21 -11.00 14.21
N LYS A 69 -6.95 -10.65 15.28
CA LYS A 69 -6.52 -10.92 16.65
C LYS A 69 -6.22 -12.41 16.88
N MET A 70 -7.16 -13.29 16.51
CA MET A 70 -6.96 -14.74 16.62
C MET A 70 -5.75 -15.23 15.80
N TYR A 71 -5.55 -14.66 14.60
CA TYR A 71 -4.42 -15.02 13.74
C TYR A 71 -3.06 -14.62 14.36
N PHE A 72 -2.93 -13.36 14.81
CA PHE A 72 -1.67 -12.86 15.38
C PHE A 72 -1.32 -13.48 16.74
N GLU A 73 -2.32 -13.81 17.57
CA GLU A 73 -2.11 -14.56 18.82
C GLU A 73 -1.48 -15.95 18.59
N GLY A 74 -1.65 -16.51 17.38
CA GLY A 74 -1.07 -17.78 16.97
C GLY A 74 0.41 -17.75 16.61
N ASN A 75 1.08 -16.59 16.66
CA ASN A 75 2.47 -16.38 16.20
C ASN A 75 2.72 -16.97 14.79
N PRO A 76 2.05 -16.41 13.76
CA PRO A 76 2.08 -16.97 12.41
C PRO A 76 3.48 -16.89 11.78
N PRO A 77 3.84 -17.85 10.91
CA PRO A 77 5.11 -17.81 10.18
C PRO A 77 5.11 -16.68 9.15
N ALA A 78 6.31 -16.26 8.74
CA ALA A 78 6.51 -15.27 7.68
C ALA A 78 6.17 -15.85 6.29
N ASN A 79 4.88 -15.85 5.94
CA ASN A 79 4.35 -16.32 4.68
C ASN A 79 3.38 -15.29 4.06
N GLN A 80 2.79 -15.62 2.91
CA GLN A 80 1.83 -14.75 2.24
C GLN A 80 0.61 -14.36 3.10
N PHE A 81 0.19 -15.23 4.02
CA PHE A 81 -0.96 -14.94 4.87
C PHE A 81 -0.61 -13.95 5.97
N LEU A 82 0.65 -13.94 6.45
CA LEU A 82 1.13 -12.88 7.33
C LEU A 82 1.15 -11.53 6.62
N CYS A 83 1.61 -11.46 5.36
CA CYS A 83 1.54 -10.25 4.56
C CYS A 83 0.09 -9.75 4.44
N ARG A 84 -0.83 -10.64 4.02
CA ARG A 84 -2.26 -10.32 3.86
C ARG A 84 -2.93 -9.89 5.17
N ALA A 85 -2.57 -10.52 6.29
CA ALA A 85 -3.05 -10.11 7.60
C ALA A 85 -2.58 -8.68 7.96
N TYR A 86 -1.32 -8.34 7.65
CA TYR A 86 -0.83 -6.96 7.83
C TYR A 86 -1.52 -5.96 6.90
N LEU A 87 -1.80 -6.32 5.65
CA LEU A 87 -2.59 -5.46 4.75
C LEU A 87 -3.99 -5.18 5.34
N CYS A 88 -4.66 -6.21 5.84
CA CYS A 88 -5.96 -6.05 6.50
C CYS A 88 -5.86 -5.15 7.74
N GLN A 89 -4.83 -5.34 8.56
CA GLN A 89 -4.61 -4.55 9.76
C GLN A 89 -4.36 -3.07 9.43
N GLY A 90 -3.56 -2.78 8.40
CA GLY A 90 -3.35 -1.42 7.90
C GLY A 90 -4.65 -0.75 7.45
N GLN A 91 -5.52 -1.49 6.76
CA GLN A 91 -6.84 -0.99 6.34
C GLN A 91 -7.79 -0.73 7.53
N LEU A 92 -7.82 -1.60 8.55
CA LEU A 92 -8.62 -1.37 9.76
C LEU A 92 -8.13 -0.15 10.56
N LYS A 93 -6.82 0.13 10.49
CA LYS A 93 -6.18 1.24 11.18
C LYS A 93 -6.13 2.51 10.34
N SER A 94 -6.62 2.46 9.10
CA SER A 94 -6.63 3.62 8.21
C SER A 94 -7.53 4.71 8.80
N PRO A 95 -6.97 5.88 9.16
CA PRO A 95 -7.76 6.92 9.77
C PRO A 95 -8.65 7.64 8.74
N PRO A 96 -9.66 8.40 9.18
CA PRO A 96 -10.38 9.32 8.30
C PRO A 96 -9.43 10.40 7.76
N ALA A 97 -9.85 11.13 6.72
CA ALA A 97 -9.05 12.21 6.13
C ALA A 97 -8.62 13.31 7.14
N THR A 98 -9.41 13.49 8.20
CA THR A 98 -9.16 14.42 9.32
C THR A 98 -8.33 13.82 10.45
N GLY A 99 -7.85 12.57 10.31
CA GLY A 99 -7.05 11.88 11.30
C GLY A 99 -5.71 12.56 11.57
N SER A 100 -5.14 12.26 12.74
CA SER A 100 -3.81 12.75 13.13
C SER A 100 -2.72 12.08 12.30
N VAL A 101 -1.52 12.66 12.25
CA VAL A 101 -0.40 12.07 11.53
C VAL A 101 -0.02 10.72 12.15
N GLU A 102 -0.07 10.64 13.47
CA GLU A 102 0.22 9.46 14.26
C GLU A 102 -0.70 8.28 13.91
N ASP A 103 -1.99 8.56 13.66
CA ASP A 103 -2.94 7.52 13.22
C ASP A 103 -2.55 6.96 11.83
N PHE A 104 -2.08 7.81 10.91
CA PHE A 104 -1.60 7.35 9.60
C PHE A 104 -0.30 6.57 9.73
N GLU A 105 0.62 6.99 10.60
CA GLU A 105 1.89 6.28 10.86
C GLU A 105 1.63 4.86 11.40
N GLU A 106 0.63 4.69 12.27
CA GLU A 106 0.22 3.36 12.74
C GLU A 106 -0.22 2.46 11.57
N ALA A 107 -1.08 2.97 10.68
CA ALA A 107 -1.54 2.22 9.50
C ALA A 107 -0.40 1.90 8.52
N VAL A 108 0.46 2.89 8.24
CA VAL A 108 1.61 2.78 7.35
C VAL A 108 2.58 1.69 7.79
N MET A 109 2.83 1.57 9.09
CA MET A 109 3.72 0.55 9.64
C MET A 109 3.30 -0.87 9.23
N TYR A 110 2.00 -1.16 9.16
CA TYR A 110 1.52 -2.48 8.75
C TYR A 110 1.77 -2.74 7.25
N PHE A 111 1.60 -1.75 6.38
CA PHE A 111 1.91 -1.91 4.96
C PHE A 111 3.42 -2.13 4.74
N LEU A 112 4.28 -1.40 5.45
CA LEU A 112 5.73 -1.60 5.37
C LEU A 112 6.16 -2.98 5.87
N LYS A 113 5.55 -3.49 6.95
CA LYS A 113 5.77 -4.87 7.40
C LYS A 113 5.38 -5.89 6.34
N ALA A 114 4.24 -5.69 5.66
CA ALA A 114 3.80 -6.56 4.58
C ALA A 114 4.77 -6.54 3.39
N ILE A 115 5.27 -5.35 3.02
CA ILE A 115 6.28 -5.18 1.97
C ILE A 115 7.55 -5.93 2.32
N GLU A 116 8.08 -5.73 3.53
CA GLU A 116 9.36 -6.33 3.93
C GLU A 116 9.34 -7.86 3.89
N ILE A 117 8.24 -8.48 4.35
CA ILE A 117 8.08 -9.94 4.25
C ILE A 117 7.93 -10.37 2.78
N SER A 118 7.20 -9.60 1.98
CA SER A 118 6.92 -9.94 0.58
C SER A 118 8.17 -9.90 -0.31
N LYS A 119 9.19 -9.11 0.06
CA LYS A 119 10.47 -9.02 -0.66
C LYS A 119 11.39 -10.24 -0.45
N GLN A 120 11.18 -11.01 0.61
CA GLN A 120 12.08 -12.12 0.96
C GLN A 120 11.94 -13.33 0.02
N GLU A 121 10.80 -13.46 -0.66
CA GLU A 121 10.44 -14.65 -1.44
C GLU A 121 9.86 -14.23 -2.80
N PRO A 122 10.47 -14.62 -3.94
CA PRO A 122 10.04 -14.20 -5.27
C PRO A 122 8.55 -14.44 -5.58
N ARG A 123 8.01 -15.56 -5.09
CA ARG A 123 6.58 -15.91 -5.21
C ARG A 123 5.63 -14.92 -4.52
N PHE A 124 6.14 -14.07 -3.63
CA PHE A 124 5.38 -13.09 -2.86
C PHE A 124 5.54 -11.66 -3.40
N HIS A 125 6.39 -11.43 -4.40
CA HIS A 125 6.67 -10.08 -4.94
C HIS A 125 5.41 -9.32 -5.38
N PHE A 126 4.39 -10.02 -5.90
CA PHE A 126 3.10 -9.41 -6.27
C PHE A 126 2.40 -8.69 -5.09
N MET A 127 2.70 -9.09 -3.84
CA MET A 127 2.16 -8.43 -2.66
C MET A 127 2.84 -7.08 -2.37
N VAL A 128 4.05 -6.82 -2.89
CA VAL A 128 4.66 -5.49 -2.80
C VAL A 128 3.83 -4.47 -3.57
N PHE A 129 3.38 -4.83 -4.79
CA PHE A 129 2.42 -4.02 -5.55
C PHE A 129 1.12 -3.82 -4.76
N ASN A 130 0.47 -4.89 -4.29
CA ASN A 130 -0.79 -4.78 -3.54
C ASN A 130 -0.64 -3.89 -2.29
N ALA A 131 0.46 -4.06 -1.55
CA ALA A 131 0.75 -3.26 -0.38
C ALA A 131 0.97 -1.79 -0.73
N SER A 132 1.67 -1.49 -1.83
CA SER A 132 1.91 -0.12 -2.28
C SER A 132 0.61 0.61 -2.66
N VAL A 133 -0.35 -0.10 -3.28
CA VAL A 133 -1.67 0.44 -3.61
C VAL A 133 -2.46 0.79 -2.34
N LEU A 134 -2.53 -0.14 -1.39
CA LEU A 134 -3.24 0.09 -0.13
C LEU A 134 -2.57 1.17 0.72
N TYR A 135 -1.23 1.18 0.77
CA TYR A 135 -0.45 2.25 1.38
C TYR A 135 -0.85 3.59 0.78
N PHE A 136 -0.80 3.74 -0.55
CA PHE A 136 -1.04 5.01 -1.21
C PHE A 136 -2.48 5.51 -1.02
N GLN A 137 -3.47 4.60 -1.11
CA GLN A 137 -4.87 4.92 -0.79
C GLN A 137 -5.03 5.42 0.64
N THR A 138 -4.32 4.82 1.59
CA THR A 138 -4.37 5.21 3.00
C THR A 138 -3.73 6.57 3.21
N VAL A 139 -2.57 6.85 2.61
CA VAL A 139 -1.84 8.09 2.84
C VAL A 139 -2.28 9.25 1.94
N GLN A 140 -3.16 9.01 0.96
CA GLN A 140 -3.64 10.04 0.03
C GLN A 140 -4.13 11.33 0.73
N PRO A 141 -4.86 11.28 1.87
CA PRO A 141 -5.29 12.49 2.58
C PRO A 141 -4.13 13.34 3.13
N LEU A 142 -2.95 12.76 3.31
CA LEU A 142 -1.74 13.46 3.76
C LEU A 142 -0.96 14.13 2.63
N LEU A 143 -1.31 13.90 1.36
CA LEU A 143 -0.69 14.56 0.20
C LEU A 143 -1.05 16.06 0.07
N GLN A 144 -1.81 16.61 1.02
CA GLN A 144 -2.12 18.04 1.06
C GLN A 144 -0.88 18.86 1.45
N PRO A 145 -0.72 20.08 0.90
CA PRO A 145 0.39 20.96 1.25
C PRO A 145 0.54 21.14 2.77
N GLY A 146 1.77 20.98 3.26
CA GLY A 146 2.09 21.11 4.69
C GLY A 146 1.91 19.84 5.54
N ARG A 147 1.24 18.80 5.03
CA ARG A 147 1.13 17.48 5.70
C ARG A 147 1.97 16.40 5.01
N SER A 148 2.30 16.61 3.74
CA SER A 148 3.02 15.67 2.89
C SER A 148 4.44 15.31 3.37
N LEU A 149 5.01 16.11 4.28
CA LEU A 149 6.34 15.90 4.82
C LEU A 149 6.51 14.56 5.55
N HIS A 150 5.48 14.11 6.25
CA HIS A 150 5.51 12.88 7.03
C HIS A 150 5.50 11.63 6.12
N LEU A 151 5.13 11.79 4.85
CA LEU A 151 5.08 10.70 3.88
C LEU A 151 6.41 10.42 3.21
N VAL A 152 7.32 11.39 3.13
CA VAL A 152 8.54 11.26 2.33
C VAL A 152 9.37 10.01 2.69
N PRO A 153 9.59 9.65 3.97
CA PRO A 153 10.34 8.45 4.31
C PRO A 153 9.65 7.18 3.81
N SER A 154 8.36 6.99 4.14
CA SER A 154 7.63 5.77 3.81
C SER A 154 7.34 5.65 2.32
N LEU A 155 7.04 6.75 1.62
CA LEU A 155 6.80 6.73 0.17
C LEU A 155 8.08 6.39 -0.60
N ARG A 156 9.24 6.87 -0.14
CA ARG A 156 10.54 6.49 -0.71
C ARG A 156 10.81 4.99 -0.55
N GLU A 157 10.54 4.44 0.63
CA GLU A 157 10.69 3.01 0.90
C GLU A 157 9.78 2.15 0.01
N VAL A 158 8.53 2.59 -0.21
CA VAL A 158 7.59 1.90 -1.11
C VAL A 158 8.09 1.91 -2.56
N VAL A 159 8.51 3.07 -3.06
CA VAL A 159 9.07 3.19 -4.43
C VAL A 159 10.33 2.33 -4.60
N GLN A 160 11.20 2.32 -3.60
CA GLN A 160 12.42 1.50 -3.61
C GLN A 160 12.07 0.01 -3.57
N SER A 161 11.08 -0.39 -2.79
CA SER A 161 10.66 -1.79 -2.69
C SER A 161 10.09 -2.32 -4.00
N LEU A 162 9.32 -1.50 -4.75
CA LEU A 162 8.84 -1.85 -6.09
C LEU A 162 9.99 -2.02 -7.09
N GLU A 163 11.06 -1.22 -6.97
CA GLU A 163 12.28 -1.40 -7.75
C GLU A 163 13.00 -2.70 -7.41
N GLU A 164 13.21 -2.97 -6.12
CA GLU A 164 13.94 -4.14 -5.61
C GLU A 164 13.32 -5.44 -6.13
N VAL A 165 12.00 -5.52 -6.21
CA VAL A 165 11.30 -6.70 -6.73
C VAL A 165 11.12 -6.73 -8.25
N ALA A 166 11.62 -5.72 -8.96
CA ALA A 166 11.42 -5.51 -10.39
C ALA A 166 9.94 -5.59 -10.79
N ASP A 167 9.09 -4.83 -10.08
CA ASP A 167 7.65 -4.81 -10.35
C ASP A 167 7.37 -4.37 -11.80
N GLN A 168 6.40 -5.04 -12.43
CA GLN A 168 6.12 -4.89 -13.85
C GLN A 168 5.22 -3.68 -14.15
N ASP A 169 4.52 -3.13 -13.14
CA ASP A 169 3.70 -1.93 -13.33
C ASP A 169 4.55 -0.66 -13.18
N HIS A 170 5.31 -0.38 -14.23
CA HIS A 170 6.13 0.82 -14.31
C HIS A 170 5.29 2.11 -14.30
N SER A 171 4.00 2.06 -14.67
CA SER A 171 3.14 3.24 -14.64
C SER A 171 2.82 3.61 -13.21
N TRP A 172 2.44 2.62 -12.41
CA TRP A 172 2.20 2.80 -10.98
C TRP A 172 3.44 3.31 -10.24
N ARG A 173 4.62 2.72 -10.48
CA ARG A 173 5.88 3.19 -9.89
C ARG A 173 6.17 4.64 -10.28
N ALA A 174 5.99 5.01 -11.55
CA ALA A 174 6.21 6.38 -12.02
C ALA A 174 5.26 7.40 -11.34
N GLU A 175 3.99 7.05 -11.14
CA GLU A 175 3.03 7.90 -10.43
C GLU A 175 3.47 8.15 -8.97
N LEU A 176 3.89 7.10 -8.26
CA LEU A 176 4.43 7.24 -6.89
C LEU A 176 5.70 8.10 -6.86
N MET A 177 6.59 7.96 -7.84
CA MET A 177 7.77 8.80 -7.97
C MET A 177 7.39 10.28 -8.17
N MET A 178 6.41 10.57 -9.03
CA MET A 178 5.91 11.93 -9.22
C MET A 178 5.28 12.52 -7.95
N HIS A 179 4.58 11.70 -7.16
CA HIS A 179 4.07 12.11 -5.85
C HIS A 179 5.19 12.41 -4.85
N LEU A 180 6.27 11.62 -4.85
CA LEU A 180 7.43 11.88 -4.01
C LEU A 180 8.12 13.21 -4.36
N ILE A 181 8.23 13.56 -5.65
CA ILE A 181 8.73 14.88 -6.07
C ILE A 181 7.85 16.00 -5.48
N LYS A 182 6.52 15.88 -5.55
CA LYS A 182 5.59 16.86 -4.96
C LYS A 182 5.85 17.04 -3.46
N CYS A 183 5.95 15.94 -2.72
CA CYS A 183 6.22 15.98 -1.28
C CYS A 183 7.59 16.62 -0.94
N LEU A 184 8.64 16.36 -1.74
CA LEU A 184 9.97 16.96 -1.55
C LEU A 184 9.97 18.47 -1.83
N VAL A 185 9.20 18.90 -2.84
CA VAL A 185 9.01 20.32 -3.16
C VAL A 185 8.26 21.04 -2.03
N ASP A 186 7.17 20.47 -1.51
CA ASP A 186 6.43 21.05 -0.38
C ASP A 186 7.33 21.24 0.85
N LEU A 187 8.27 20.32 1.06
CA LEU A 187 9.27 20.36 2.12
C LEU A 187 10.40 21.38 1.90
N LYS A 188 10.41 22.10 0.78
CA LYS A 188 11.49 23.00 0.35
C LYS A 188 12.86 22.30 0.23
N LYS A 189 12.88 20.97 0.06
CA LYS A 189 14.10 20.18 -0.20
C LYS A 189 14.40 20.18 -1.70
N VAL A 190 14.76 21.34 -2.21
CA VAL A 190 14.90 21.61 -3.65
C VAL A 190 15.96 20.71 -4.31
N GLU A 191 17.08 20.47 -3.63
CA GLU A 191 18.17 19.61 -4.14
C GLU A 191 17.72 18.15 -4.27
N ASP A 192 17.10 17.59 -3.21
CA ASP A 192 16.54 16.24 -3.23
C ASP A 192 15.46 16.09 -4.30
N ALA A 193 14.55 17.06 -4.40
CA ALA A 193 13.49 17.09 -5.41
C ALA A 193 14.07 17.11 -6.83
N THR A 194 15.10 17.93 -7.07
CA THR A 194 15.77 18.02 -8.38
C THR A 194 16.47 16.72 -8.75
N SER A 195 17.25 16.17 -7.82
CA SER A 195 17.98 14.91 -8.03
C SER A 195 17.01 13.78 -8.36
N PHE A 196 15.94 13.66 -7.55
CA PHE A 196 14.94 12.63 -7.74
C PHE A 196 14.09 12.84 -9.02
N ALA A 197 13.84 14.10 -9.41
CA ALA A 197 13.17 14.41 -10.66
C ALA A 197 13.94 13.95 -11.90
N LYS A 198 15.28 14.07 -11.90
CA LYS A 198 16.13 13.56 -13.00
C LYS A 198 16.02 12.05 -13.14
N VAL A 199 16.11 11.32 -12.02
CA VAL A 199 15.94 9.86 -12.00
C VAL A 199 14.54 9.47 -12.49
N THR A 200 13.51 10.18 -12.03
CA THR A 200 12.11 9.96 -12.45
C THR A 200 11.92 10.22 -13.94
N GLU A 201 12.57 11.26 -14.48
CA GLU A 201 12.52 11.59 -15.89
C GLU A 201 13.12 10.48 -16.76
N GLU A 202 14.30 9.99 -16.39
CA GLU A 202 14.98 8.89 -17.09
C GLU A 202 14.13 7.61 -17.04
N PHE A 203 13.55 7.30 -15.88
CA PHE A 203 12.65 6.15 -15.72
C PHE A 203 11.41 6.25 -16.60
N ILE A 204 10.71 7.40 -16.60
CA ILE A 204 9.50 7.62 -17.41
C ILE A 204 9.81 7.55 -18.90
N LYS A 205 10.92 8.14 -19.35
CA LYS A 205 11.33 8.07 -20.77
C LYS A 205 11.62 6.66 -21.25
N SER A 206 12.11 5.79 -20.37
CA SER A 206 12.50 4.42 -20.73
C SER A 206 11.34 3.44 -20.64
N HIS A 207 10.45 3.59 -19.66
CA HIS A 207 9.43 2.57 -19.36
C HIS A 207 8.00 3.02 -19.63
N THR A 208 7.68 4.31 -19.41
CA THR A 208 6.29 4.83 -19.49
C THR A 208 6.20 6.23 -20.12
N PRO A 209 6.62 6.41 -21.39
CA PRO A 209 6.76 7.75 -22.00
C PRO A 209 5.46 8.56 -22.04
N ASN A 210 4.31 7.89 -21.99
CA ASN A 210 2.99 8.51 -21.92
C ASN A 210 2.75 9.35 -20.66
N LEU A 211 3.50 9.13 -19.56
CA LEU A 211 3.41 9.91 -18.33
C LEU A 211 4.31 11.17 -18.36
N TYR A 212 5.16 11.30 -19.37
CA TYR A 212 6.08 12.44 -19.49
C TYR A 212 5.39 13.80 -19.49
N PRO A 213 4.26 14.02 -20.20
CA PRO A 213 3.54 15.29 -20.12
C PRO A 213 3.12 15.66 -18.69
N GLY A 214 2.69 14.66 -17.90
CA GLY A 214 2.34 14.86 -16.49
C GLY A 214 3.54 15.24 -15.63
N LEU A 215 4.69 14.60 -15.84
CA LEU A 215 5.95 14.99 -15.18
C LEU A 215 6.35 16.42 -15.57
N PHE A 216 6.28 16.77 -16.85
CA PHE A 216 6.62 18.11 -17.33
C PHE A 216 5.76 19.19 -16.66
N THR A 217 4.43 19.00 -16.62
CA THR A 217 3.52 19.93 -15.92
C THR A 217 3.89 20.09 -14.46
N LEU A 218 4.22 18.99 -13.77
CA LEU A 218 4.67 19.03 -12.39
C LEU A 218 5.96 19.86 -12.23
N LEU A 219 6.96 19.62 -13.07
CA LEU A 219 8.25 20.29 -12.98
C LEU A 219 8.14 21.80 -13.27
N VAL A 220 7.30 22.20 -14.24
CA VAL A 220 7.04 23.62 -14.56
C VAL A 220 6.34 24.33 -13.41
N ASN A 221 5.27 23.73 -12.86
CA ASN A 221 4.54 24.32 -11.74
C ASN A 221 5.44 24.51 -10.50
N THR A 222 6.32 23.54 -10.25
CA THR A 222 7.25 23.61 -9.12
C THR A 222 8.41 24.60 -9.37
N THR A 223 8.82 24.84 -10.61
CA THR A 223 9.78 25.92 -10.97
C THR A 223 9.22 27.32 -10.79
N CYS A 224 7.94 27.54 -11.05
CA CYS A 224 7.32 28.83 -10.77
C CYS A 224 7.28 29.14 -9.25
N CYS A 225 7.24 28.11 -8.39
CA CYS A 225 7.26 28.28 -6.93
C CYS A 225 8.65 28.62 -6.35
N PHE A 226 9.75 28.28 -7.03
CA PHE A 226 11.11 28.55 -6.57
C PHE A 226 11.82 29.58 -7.46
N HIS A 227 11.91 30.83 -7.00
CA HIS A 227 12.69 31.86 -7.69
C HIS A 227 14.18 31.48 -7.76
N GLY A 228 14.73 31.35 -8.97
CA GLY A 228 16.17 31.40 -9.26
C GLY A 228 16.84 30.04 -9.48
N SER A 229 16.91 29.17 -8.47
CA SER A 229 17.82 28.01 -8.52
C SER A 229 17.24 26.77 -9.22
N PHE A 230 15.94 26.51 -9.06
CA PHE A 230 15.28 25.34 -9.64
C PHE A 230 15.12 25.47 -11.16
N TRP A 231 15.00 26.70 -11.66
CA TRP A 231 14.89 27.00 -13.09
C TRP A 231 16.14 26.61 -13.86
N LEU A 232 17.33 26.95 -13.35
CA LEU A 232 18.60 26.59 -13.99
C LEU A 232 18.85 25.07 -14.04
N LEU A 233 18.28 24.31 -13.10
CA LEU A 233 18.48 22.86 -12.99
C LEU A 233 17.51 22.04 -13.84
N ILE A 234 16.31 22.57 -14.12
CA ILE A 234 15.25 21.92 -14.90
C ILE A 234 15.16 22.49 -16.32
N HIS A 235 15.75 23.65 -16.58
CA HIS A 235 15.88 24.22 -17.93
C HIS A 235 16.38 23.21 -18.98
N PRO A 236 17.39 22.35 -18.73
CA PRO A 236 17.82 21.35 -19.71
C PRO A 236 16.75 20.30 -20.03
N VAL A 237 15.95 19.93 -19.02
CA VAL A 237 14.84 18.97 -19.11
C VAL A 237 13.71 19.56 -19.96
N ILE A 238 13.29 20.79 -19.63
CA ILE A 238 12.24 21.52 -20.34
C ILE A 238 12.65 21.81 -21.80
N THR A 239 13.90 22.25 -22.01
CA THR A 239 14.41 22.59 -23.33
C THR A 239 14.48 21.37 -24.25
N LYS A 240 14.90 20.20 -23.75
CA LYS A 240 14.90 18.95 -24.52
C LYS A 240 13.50 18.52 -24.96
N TYR A 241 12.49 18.67 -24.10
CA TYR A 241 11.11 18.32 -24.47
C TYR A 241 10.54 19.22 -25.57
N ILE A 242 10.76 20.55 -25.46
CA ILE A 242 10.30 21.51 -26.48
C ILE A 242 10.99 21.28 -27.82
N LEU A 243 12.28 20.92 -27.81
CA LEU A 243 13.05 20.67 -29.04
C LEU A 243 12.73 19.33 -29.71
N ASN A 244 12.39 18.28 -28.93
CA ASN A 244 12.06 16.96 -29.49
C ASN A 244 10.60 16.79 -29.95
N ASN A 245 9.72 17.76 -29.68
CA ASN A 245 8.32 17.75 -30.12
C ASN A 245 8.00 18.86 -31.14
N LYS A 246 9.03 19.41 -31.80
CA LYS A 246 8.90 20.20 -33.04
C LYS A 246 9.32 19.34 -34.22
#